data_AF-A0A6C0B012-F1
#
_entry.id   AF-A0A6C0B012-F1
#
_cell.length_a   1.000
_cell.length_b   1.000
_cell.length_c   1.000
_cell.angle_alpha   90.00
_cell.angle_beta   90.00
_cell.angle_gamma   90.00
#
_symmetry.space_group_name_H-M   'P 1'
#
loop_
_entity.id
_entity.type
_entity.pdbx_description
1 polymer ?
#
loop_
_entity_poly.entity_id
_entity_poly.type
_entity_poly.pdbx_seq_one_letter_code
_entity_poly.pdbx_strand_id
1 'polypeptide(L)'
;MDSFSDLFKKENIGQVVLGILFIIYLIMGYKMPASVSEMIDTVYGKITIAVVFLLLFSYANPILGVLGFIVAFELIRRSTVTTGSYAMEHYLPTEAKKDANINAMNQFPYTLEQEVVKKMAPVRETGQSNSEPTFSPILDDTYDAAPINYTGVV
;
A
#
# COMPACT_ATOMS: atom_id res chain seq x y z
N MET A 1 7.66 -42.41 14.60
CA MET A 1 6.96 -42.86 13.36
C MET A 1 5.45 -42.72 13.49
N ASP A 2 4.92 -42.65 14.72
CA ASP A 2 3.47 -42.65 15.01
C ASP A 2 2.74 -41.39 14.53
N SER A 3 3.38 -40.21 14.58
CA SER A 3 2.78 -38.97 14.06
C SER A 3 2.46 -39.01 12.56
N PHE A 4 3.19 -39.78 11.75
CA PHE A 4 2.90 -39.89 10.31
C PHE A 4 1.72 -40.82 10.03
N SER A 5 1.61 -41.94 10.77
CA SER A 5 0.46 -42.85 10.68
C SER A 5 -0.84 -42.21 11.19
N ASP A 6 -0.74 -41.31 12.17
CA ASP A 6 -1.89 -40.57 12.71
C ASP A 6 -2.50 -39.56 11.72
N LEU A 7 -1.71 -39.06 10.76
CA LEU A 7 -2.22 -38.19 9.69
C LEU A 7 -3.19 -38.93 8.75
N PHE A 8 -2.94 -40.21 8.47
CA PHE A 8 -3.73 -41.00 7.53
C PHE A 8 -4.97 -41.64 8.17
N LYS A 9 -5.27 -41.31 9.43
CA LYS A 9 -6.53 -41.70 10.06
C LYS A 9 -7.70 -41.01 9.39
N LYS A 10 -8.85 -41.70 9.33
CA LYS A 10 -10.08 -41.22 8.67
C LYS A 10 -10.58 -39.87 9.23
N GLU A 11 -10.29 -39.58 10.50
CA GLU A 11 -10.61 -38.30 11.16
C GLU A 11 -9.83 -37.10 10.60
N ASN A 12 -8.61 -37.32 10.09
CA ASN A 12 -7.71 -36.29 9.58
C ASN A 12 -7.70 -36.19 8.05
N ILE A 13 -8.60 -36.90 7.37
CA ILE A 13 -8.59 -37.00 5.89
C ILE A 13 -8.72 -35.62 5.23
N GLY A 14 -9.50 -34.70 5.81
CA GLY A 14 -9.64 -33.33 5.31
C GLY A 14 -8.34 -32.53 5.38
N GLN A 15 -7.55 -32.74 6.44
CA GLN A 15 -6.24 -32.11 6.61
C GLN A 15 -5.22 -32.64 5.60
N VAL A 16 -5.27 -33.95 5.31
CA VAL A 16 -4.44 -34.58 4.28
C VAL A 16 -4.78 -34.04 2.90
N VAL A 17 -6.07 -33.95 2.55
CA VAL A 17 -6.52 -33.38 1.28
C VAL A 17 -6.08 -31.92 1.12
N LEU A 18 -6.27 -31.11 2.16
CA LEU A 18 -5.83 -29.71 2.16
C LEU A 18 -4.30 -29.60 2.00
N GLY A 19 -3.54 -30.45 2.69
CA GLY A 19 -2.08 -30.50 2.57
C GLY A 19 -1.61 -30.85 1.17
N ILE A 20 -2.25 -31.83 0.52
CA ILE A 20 -1.96 -32.18 -0.89
C ILE A 20 -2.26 -30.99 -1.80
N LEU A 21 -3.38 -30.31 -1.59
CA LEU A 21 -3.77 -29.14 -2.39
C LEU A 21 -2.78 -27.98 -2.24
N PHE A 22 -2.27 -27.75 -1.02
CA PHE A 22 -1.21 -26.79 -0.76
C PHE A 22 0.10 -27.14 -1.46
N ILE A 23 0.50 -28.42 -1.45
CA ILE A 23 1.70 -28.87 -2.18
C ILE A 23 1.54 -28.63 -3.68
N ILE A 24 0.40 -28.99 -4.25
CA ILE A 24 0.09 -28.75 -5.67
C ILE A 24 0.16 -27.25 -5.98
N TYR A 25 -0.45 -26.41 -5.14
CA TYR A 25 -0.44 -24.95 -5.30
C TYR A 25 0.97 -24.35 -5.30
N LEU A 26 1.83 -24.82 -4.39
CA LEU A 26 3.22 -24.36 -4.31
C LEU A 26 4.00 -24.74 -5.58
N ILE A 27 3.84 -25.98 -6.07
CA ILE A 27 4.54 -26.49 -7.26
C ILE A 27 4.04 -25.83 -8.55
N MET A 28 2.72 -25.65 -8.70
CA MET A 28 2.13 -25.14 -9.95
C MET A 28 2.59 -23.73 -10.29
N GLY A 29 2.93 -22.91 -9.31
CA GLY A 29 3.45 -21.56 -9.57
C GLY A 29 2.48 -20.64 -10.33
N TYR A 30 1.18 -20.96 -10.38
CA TYR A 30 0.24 -20.22 -11.20
C TYR A 30 0.11 -18.77 -10.78
N LYS A 31 0.00 -17.90 -11.79
CA LYS A 31 -0.32 -16.49 -11.60
C LYS A 31 -1.69 -16.37 -10.98
N MET A 32 -1.77 -15.60 -9.90
CA MET A 32 -3.01 -15.34 -9.21
C MET A 32 -3.91 -14.49 -10.15
N PRO A 33 -5.20 -14.82 -10.31
CA PRO A 33 -6.10 -14.00 -11.10
C PRO A 33 -6.29 -12.63 -10.45
N ALA A 34 -6.41 -11.57 -11.27
CA ALA A 34 -6.41 -10.17 -10.83
C ALA A 34 -7.44 -9.87 -9.72
N SER A 35 -8.66 -10.38 -9.84
CA SER A 35 -9.73 -10.15 -8.85
C SER A 35 -9.37 -10.69 -7.45
N VAL A 36 -8.63 -11.80 -7.39
CA VAL A 36 -8.22 -12.40 -6.12
C VAL A 36 -6.99 -11.70 -5.56
N SER A 37 -6.05 -11.30 -6.43
CA SER A 37 -4.85 -10.57 -6.00
C SER A 37 -5.18 -9.19 -5.45
N GLU A 38 -6.13 -8.47 -6.04
CA GLU A 38 -6.58 -7.16 -5.54
C GLU A 38 -7.22 -7.26 -4.16
N MET A 39 -8.05 -8.28 -3.93
CA MET A 39 -8.67 -8.49 -2.62
C MET A 39 -7.62 -8.78 -1.53
N ILE A 40 -6.63 -9.63 -1.87
CA ILE A 40 -5.58 -10.04 -0.95
C ILE A 40 -4.57 -8.92 -0.70
N ASP A 41 -4.22 -8.15 -1.73
CA ASP A 41 -3.24 -7.06 -1.65
C ASP A 41 -3.80 -5.79 -1.03
N THR A 42 -4.63 -5.95 0.01
CA THR A 42 -5.06 -4.90 0.91
C THR A 42 -4.51 -5.18 2.31
N VAL A 43 -4.43 -4.14 3.15
CA VAL A 43 -4.01 -4.31 4.55
C VAL A 43 -4.92 -5.32 5.27
N TYR A 44 -6.23 -5.21 5.06
CA TYR A 44 -7.22 -6.12 5.63
C TYR A 44 -7.08 -7.55 5.08
N GLY A 45 -6.88 -7.73 3.78
CA GLY A 45 -6.71 -9.05 3.15
C GLY A 45 -5.49 -9.80 3.70
N LYS A 46 -4.35 -9.11 3.86
CA LYS A 46 -3.14 -9.67 4.47
C LYS A 46 -3.37 -10.08 5.92
N ILE A 47 -4.08 -9.26 6.70
CA ILE A 47 -4.47 -9.59 8.09
C ILE A 47 -5.37 -10.82 8.12
N THR A 48 -6.37 -10.91 7.25
CA THR A 48 -7.27 -12.08 7.17
C THR A 48 -6.49 -13.36 6.90
N ILE A 49 -5.52 -13.35 5.98
CA ILE A 49 -4.66 -14.52 5.72
C ILE A 49 -3.84 -14.89 6.94
N ALA A 50 -3.27 -13.91 7.65
CA ALA A 50 -2.52 -14.17 8.88
C ALA A 50 -3.40 -14.82 9.97
N VAL A 51 -4.63 -14.36 10.13
CA VAL A 51 -5.60 -14.97 11.07
C VAL A 51 -5.96 -16.39 10.65
N VAL A 52 -6.24 -16.64 9.37
CA VAL A 52 -6.53 -17.99 8.85
C VAL A 52 -5.35 -18.93 9.09
N PHE A 53 -4.12 -18.46 8.88
CA PHE A 53 -2.91 -19.22 9.18
C PHE A 53 -2.81 -19.57 10.67
N LEU A 54 -3.05 -18.61 11.58
CA LEU A 54 -2.99 -18.86 13.02
C LEU A 54 -4.05 -19.87 13.47
N LEU A 55 -5.26 -19.80 12.93
CA LEU A 55 -6.31 -20.79 13.19
C LEU A 55 -5.88 -22.18 12.68
N LEU A 56 -5.34 -22.25 11.47
CA LEU A 56 -4.85 -23.50 10.91
C LEU A 56 -3.69 -24.07 11.75
N PHE A 57 -2.79 -23.23 12.24
CA PHE A 57 -1.70 -23.66 13.12
C PHE A 57 -2.19 -24.13 14.49
N SER A 58 -3.23 -23.50 15.04
CA SER A 58 -3.76 -23.84 16.38
C SER A 58 -4.63 -25.09 16.39
N TYR A 59 -5.32 -25.41 15.29
CA TYR A 59 -6.31 -26.49 15.25
C TYR A 59 -5.94 -27.67 14.35
N ALA A 60 -4.95 -27.53 13.46
CA ALA A 60 -4.52 -28.60 12.56
C ALA A 60 -3.25 -29.30 13.05
N ASN A 61 -2.89 -30.38 12.35
CA ASN A 61 -1.64 -31.08 12.57
C ASN A 61 -0.43 -30.14 12.36
N PRO A 62 0.64 -30.27 13.16
CA PRO A 62 1.79 -29.38 13.12
C PRO A 62 2.48 -29.35 11.74
N ILE A 63 2.46 -30.47 11.00
CA ILE A 63 2.97 -30.55 9.63
C ILE A 63 2.17 -29.64 8.69
N LEU A 64 0.83 -29.67 8.80
CA LEU A 64 -0.04 -28.81 8.00
C LEU A 64 0.11 -27.34 8.41
N GLY A 65 0.34 -27.06 9.69
CA GLY A 65 0.64 -25.72 10.19
C GLY A 65 1.88 -25.11 9.52
N VAL A 66 3.00 -25.84 9.48
CA VAL A 66 4.23 -25.38 8.80
C VAL A 66 4.00 -25.19 7.30
N LEU A 67 3.29 -26.12 6.66
CA LEU A 67 2.92 -26.02 5.24
C LEU A 67 2.04 -24.79 4.98
N GLY A 68 1.06 -24.55 5.86
CA GLY A 68 0.17 -23.40 5.81
C GLY A 68 0.90 -22.07 5.96
N PHE A 69 1.97 -22.01 6.77
CA PHE A 69 2.81 -20.82 6.87
C PHE A 69 3.47 -20.47 5.53
N ILE A 70 4.07 -21.47 4.87
CA ILE A 70 4.73 -21.29 3.56
C ILE A 70 3.71 -20.85 2.52
N VAL A 71 2.53 -21.47 2.51
CA VAL A 71 1.45 -21.12 1.58
C VAL A 71 0.95 -19.70 1.84
N ALA A 72 0.72 -19.31 3.09
CA ALA A 72 0.27 -17.96 3.43
C ALA A 72 1.27 -16.89 2.95
N PHE A 73 2.57 -17.13 3.18
CA PHE A 73 3.62 -16.25 2.68
C PHE A 73 3.61 -16.16 1.15
N GLU A 74 3.59 -17.30 0.46
CA GLU A 74 3.63 -17.35 -1.00
C GLU A 74 2.37 -16.73 -1.62
N LEU A 75 1.22 -16.86 -0.96
CA LEU A 75 -0.05 -16.30 -1.39
C LEU A 75 -0.05 -14.76 -1.33
N ILE A 76 0.50 -14.18 -0.24
CA ILE A 76 0.71 -12.72 -0.12
C ILE A 76 1.76 -12.23 -1.13
N ARG A 77 2.85 -12.97 -1.33
CA ARG A 77 3.90 -12.60 -2.29
C ARG A 77 3.39 -12.62 -3.73
N ARG A 78 2.59 -13.62 -4.10
CA ARG A 78 2.02 -13.72 -5.46
C ARG A 78 0.97 -12.63 -5.71
N SER A 79 0.21 -12.24 -4.70
CA SER A 79 -0.76 -11.14 -4.86
C SER A 79 -0.07 -9.81 -5.10
N THR A 80 0.96 -9.47 -4.32
CA THR A 80 1.69 -8.18 -4.44
C THR A 80 2.44 -8.06 -5.76
N VAL A 81 2.97 -9.17 -6.28
CA VAL A 81 3.62 -9.21 -7.61
C VAL A 81 2.60 -9.03 -8.74
N THR A 82 1.41 -9.60 -8.60
CA THR A 82 0.36 -9.50 -9.63
C THR A 82 -0.25 -8.10 -9.70
N THR A 83 -0.52 -7.48 -8.54
CA THR A 83 -1.07 -6.12 -8.46
C THR A 83 -0.02 -5.04 -8.82
N GLY A 84 1.27 -5.38 -8.74
CA GLY A 84 2.37 -4.45 -9.02
C GLY A 84 2.87 -3.66 -7.81
N SER A 85 2.17 -3.76 -6.66
CA SER A 85 2.56 -3.14 -5.39
C SER A 85 3.96 -3.56 -4.93
N TYR A 86 4.37 -4.79 -5.22
CA TYR A 86 5.73 -5.26 -4.91
C TYR A 86 6.80 -4.41 -5.62
N ALA A 87 6.58 -4.10 -6.89
CA ALA A 87 7.50 -3.29 -7.67
C ALA A 87 7.50 -1.83 -7.20
N MET A 88 6.33 -1.30 -6.86
CA MET A 88 6.22 0.05 -6.28
C MET A 88 7.00 0.16 -4.97
N GLU A 89 6.87 -0.80 -4.06
CA GLU A 89 7.55 -0.77 -2.76
C GLU A 89 9.08 -0.89 -2.88
N HIS A 90 9.58 -1.70 -3.82
CA HIS A 90 11.02 -2.00 -3.91
C HIS A 90 11.79 -1.08 -4.85
N TYR A 91 11.12 -0.51 -5.87
CA TYR A 91 11.80 0.24 -6.93
C TYR A 91 11.40 1.71 -7.03
N LEU A 92 10.30 2.16 -6.42
CA LEU A 92 9.95 3.58 -6.42
C LEU A 92 10.56 4.29 -5.19
N PRO A 93 11.18 5.46 -5.39
CA PRO A 93 11.58 6.30 -4.26
C PRO A 93 10.32 6.83 -3.56
N THR A 94 10.41 7.02 -2.24
CA THR A 94 9.39 7.74 -1.49
C THR A 94 9.28 9.18 -1.98
N GLU A 95 8.11 9.81 -1.83
CA GLU A 95 7.92 11.22 -2.20
C GLU A 95 8.96 12.13 -1.55
N ALA A 96 9.27 11.93 -0.27
CA ALA A 96 10.34 12.68 0.40
C ALA A 96 11.73 12.53 -0.27
N LYS A 97 12.05 11.34 -0.80
CA LYS A 97 13.31 11.12 -1.55
C LYS A 97 13.26 11.74 -2.94
N LYS A 98 12.10 11.67 -3.60
CA LYS A 98 11.86 12.33 -4.89
C LYS A 98 11.99 13.85 -4.75
N ASP A 99 11.33 14.44 -3.76
CA ASP A 99 11.38 15.88 -3.47
C ASP A 99 12.80 16.34 -3.14
N ALA A 100 13.53 15.58 -2.33
CA ALA A 100 14.93 15.89 -2.05
C ALA A 100 15.78 15.92 -3.33
N ASN A 101 15.57 14.97 -4.24
CA ASN A 101 16.29 14.89 -5.51
C ASN A 101 15.90 16.05 -6.45
N ILE A 102 14.60 16.29 -6.63
CA ILE A 102 14.08 17.40 -7.44
C ILE A 102 14.58 18.74 -6.90
N ASN A 103 14.51 18.96 -5.59
CA ASN A 103 15.01 20.17 -4.96
C ASN A 103 16.52 20.33 -5.20
N ALA A 104 17.32 19.27 -5.05
CA ALA A 104 18.75 19.35 -5.32
C ALA A 104 19.07 19.71 -6.79
N MET A 105 18.27 19.23 -7.73
CA MET A 105 18.43 19.54 -9.17
C MET A 105 17.89 20.92 -9.56
N ASN A 106 16.90 21.45 -8.82
CA ASN A 106 16.23 22.72 -9.09
C ASN A 106 16.68 23.85 -8.15
N GLN A 107 17.96 23.88 -7.77
CA GLN A 107 18.56 25.01 -7.08
C GLN A 107 18.91 26.10 -8.10
N PHE A 108 18.01 27.06 -8.29
CA PHE A 108 18.27 28.23 -9.12
C PHE A 108 18.74 29.41 -8.25
N PRO A 109 19.81 30.13 -8.64
CA PRO A 109 20.21 31.32 -7.93
C PRO A 109 19.10 32.37 -8.01
N TYR A 110 18.92 33.13 -6.93
CA TYR A 110 17.98 34.24 -6.91
C TYR A 110 18.37 35.27 -7.98
N THR A 111 17.42 35.66 -8.83
CA THR A 111 17.66 36.50 -10.00
C THR A 111 17.21 37.95 -9.79
N LEU A 112 17.77 38.88 -10.59
CA LEU A 112 17.39 40.30 -10.53
C LEU A 112 15.93 40.50 -10.96
N GLU A 113 15.46 39.70 -11.91
CA GLU A 113 14.07 39.68 -12.37
C GLU A 113 13.14 39.29 -11.22
N GLN A 114 13.50 38.28 -10.42
CA GLN A 114 12.76 37.91 -9.21
C GLN A 114 12.77 39.03 -8.16
N GLU A 115 13.88 39.75 -7.99
CA GLU A 115 13.96 40.89 -7.08
C GLU A 115 13.04 42.03 -7.50
N VAL A 116 13.07 42.39 -8.79
CA VAL A 116 12.25 43.45 -9.35
C VAL A 116 10.77 43.05 -9.28
N VAL A 117 10.41 41.82 -9.63
CA VAL A 117 9.03 41.31 -9.51
C VAL A 117 8.58 41.33 -8.06
N LYS A 118 9.38 40.87 -7.11
CA LYS A 118 9.03 40.92 -5.68
C LYS A 118 8.78 42.36 -5.19
N LYS A 119 9.50 43.33 -5.74
CA LYS A 119 9.39 44.75 -5.37
C LYS A 119 8.28 45.50 -6.10
N MET A 120 7.99 45.15 -7.34
CA MET A 120 7.08 45.89 -8.22
C MET A 120 5.73 45.18 -8.44
N ALA A 121 5.64 43.88 -8.19
CA ALA A 121 4.37 43.18 -8.23
C ALA A 121 3.52 43.66 -7.04
N PRO A 122 2.27 44.07 -7.26
CA PRO A 122 1.34 44.40 -6.19
C PRO A 122 0.85 43.11 -5.55
N VAL A 123 1.74 42.40 -4.87
CA VAL A 123 1.36 41.29 -4.00
C VAL A 123 0.79 41.94 -2.75
N ARG A 124 -0.52 41.83 -2.57
CA ARG A 124 -1.13 42.15 -1.28
C ARG A 124 -0.57 41.16 -0.27
N GLU A 125 0.43 41.56 0.50
CA GLU A 125 0.80 40.83 1.69
C GLU A 125 -0.45 40.81 2.58
N THR A 126 -1.04 39.63 2.76
CA THR A 126 -2.15 39.41 3.69
C THR A 126 -1.63 39.56 5.10
N GLY A 127 -1.37 40.80 5.50
CA GLY A 127 -0.80 41.17 6.78
C GLY A 127 -1.10 42.63 7.05
N GLN A 128 -1.98 42.85 8.03
CA GLN A 128 -2.21 44.14 8.71
C GLN A 128 -3.05 45.20 7.98
N SER A 129 -4.22 44.81 7.48
CA SER A 129 -5.35 45.72 7.56
C SER A 129 -6.10 45.41 8.85
N ASN A 130 -5.88 46.19 9.91
CA ASN A 130 -6.64 46.10 11.18
C ASN A 130 -8.10 46.58 11.04
N SER A 131 -8.61 46.76 9.81
CA SER A 131 -10.03 46.99 9.57
C SER A 131 -10.68 45.70 9.12
N GLU A 132 -11.76 45.31 9.80
CA GLU A 132 -12.63 44.24 9.31
C GLU A 132 -13.06 44.55 7.87
N PRO A 133 -12.85 43.62 6.93
CA PRO A 133 -13.29 43.81 5.56
C PRO A 133 -14.82 43.95 5.54
N THR A 134 -15.33 45.00 4.90
CA THR A 134 -16.78 45.28 4.75
C THR A 134 -17.47 44.29 3.80
N PHE A 135 -16.71 43.35 3.25
CA PHE A 135 -17.12 42.38 2.27
C PHE A 135 -16.57 41.02 2.70
N SER A 136 -17.47 40.03 2.76
CA SER A 136 -17.10 38.62 2.85
C SER A 136 -17.10 38.04 1.44
N PRO A 137 -15.96 37.53 0.93
CA PRO A 137 -15.95 36.82 -0.33
C PRO A 137 -16.84 35.57 -0.21
N ILE A 138 -17.93 35.56 -0.99
CA ILE A 138 -18.70 34.34 -1.20
C ILE A 138 -17.98 33.60 -2.32
N LEU A 139 -17.35 32.48 -1.96
CA LEU A 139 -16.80 31.57 -2.95
C LEU A 139 -17.97 30.90 -3.67
N ASP A 140 -17.97 30.98 -4.99
CA ASP A 140 -18.88 30.20 -5.83
C ASP A 140 -18.43 28.72 -5.83
N ASP A 141 -19.27 27.84 -6.33
CA ASP A 141 -18.94 26.42 -6.41
C ASP A 141 -17.62 26.21 -7.17
N THR A 142 -16.70 25.47 -6.56
CA THR A 142 -15.34 25.30 -7.05
C THR A 142 -15.21 24.12 -8.01
N TYR A 143 -16.28 23.34 -8.25
CA TYR A 143 -16.29 22.21 -9.18
C TYR A 143 -15.04 21.30 -8.99
N ASP A 144 -14.77 20.89 -7.75
CA ASP A 144 -13.60 20.09 -7.34
C ASP A 144 -12.22 20.72 -7.61
N ALA A 145 -12.13 22.04 -7.78
CA ALA A 145 -10.84 22.74 -7.86
C ALA A 145 -10.11 22.73 -6.51
N ALA A 146 -8.78 22.63 -6.55
CA ALA A 146 -7.95 22.66 -5.36
C ALA A 146 -8.09 24.01 -4.62
N PRO A 147 -8.19 24.00 -3.28
CA PRO A 147 -8.36 25.24 -2.52
C PRO A 147 -7.10 26.12 -2.58
N ILE A 148 -7.29 27.42 -2.39
CA ILE A 148 -6.23 28.44 -2.44
C ILE A 148 -5.11 28.24 -1.40
N ASN A 149 -5.37 27.49 -0.34
CA ASN A 149 -4.39 27.13 0.70
C ASN A 149 -3.89 25.68 0.60
N TYR A 150 -4.10 25.04 -0.55
CA TYR A 150 -3.69 23.66 -0.78
C TYR A 150 -2.16 23.55 -0.76
N THR A 151 -1.62 22.89 0.27
CA THR A 151 -0.18 22.69 0.49
C THR A 151 0.38 21.45 -0.20
N GLY A 152 -0.37 20.86 -1.14
CA GLY A 152 0.08 19.73 -1.95
C GLY A 152 -0.03 18.39 -1.23
N VAL A 153 -0.95 17.54 -1.70
CA VAL A 153 -0.82 16.08 -1.64
C VAL A 153 -1.38 15.55 -2.96
N VAL A 154 -0.58 15.62 -4.02
CA VAL A 154 -0.79 14.81 -5.23
C VAL A 154 0.05 13.57 -5.08
#